data_AF-A0A1G6VPR2-F1
#
_entry.id   AF-A0A1G6VPR2-F1
#
_cell.length_a   1.000
_cell.length_b   1.000
_cell.length_c   1.000
_cell.angle_alpha   90.00
_cell.angle_beta   90.00
_cell.angle_gamma   90.00
#
_symmetry.space_group_name_H-M   'P 1'
#
loop_
_entity.id
_entity.type
_entity.pdbx_description
1 polymer ?
#
loop_
_entity_poly.entity_id
_entity_poly.type
_entity_poly.pdbx_seq_one_letter_code
_entity_poly.pdbx_strand_id
1 'polypeptide(L)' 'MLSDKAMYGLIIIVYCCLLLAHLWPFMAQRWIAYSQNRSVQEIPRPAKNKLLTGGLAFLSGVLWIWLYFRH' A
#
# COMPACT_ATOMS: atom_id res chain seq x y z
N MET A 1 -24.99 10.55 -7.68
CA MET A 1 -24.83 9.08 -7.56
C MET A 1 -23.53 8.69 -8.23
N LEU A 2 -22.47 8.41 -7.47
CA LEU A 2 -21.26 7.78 -8.03
C LEU A 2 -21.69 6.40 -8.52
N SER A 3 -21.54 6.11 -9.82
CA SER A 3 -21.92 4.80 -10.36
C SER A 3 -21.18 3.70 -9.60
N ASP A 4 -21.85 2.59 -9.26
CA ASP A 4 -21.23 1.45 -8.55
C ASP A 4 -19.91 1.03 -9.21
N LYS A 5 -19.82 1.13 -10.54
CA LYS A 5 -18.61 0.87 -11.33
C LYS A 5 -17.42 1.76 -10.95
N ALA A 6 -17.66 3.04 -10.65
CA ALA A 6 -16.62 3.97 -10.22
C ALA A 6 -16.13 3.64 -8.80
N MET A 7 -17.02 3.17 -7.94
CA MET A 7 -16.67 2.74 -6.59
C MET A 7 -15.81 1.46 -6.60
N TYR A 8 -16.20 0.46 -7.40
CA TYR A 8 -15.37 -0.74 -7.60
C TYR A 8 -14.02 -0.41 -8.25
N GLY A 9 -13.99 0.51 -9.22
CA GLY A 9 -12.75 1.00 -9.82
C GLY A 9 -11.81 1.64 -8.80
N LEU A 10 -12.33 2.48 -7.92
CA LEU A 10 -11.56 3.07 -6.82
C LEU A 10 -11.00 2.02 -5.87
N ILE A 11 -11.81 1.02 -5.48
CA ILE A 11 -11.35 -0.08 -4.63
C ILE A 11 -10.20 -0.84 -5.27
N ILE A 12 -10.30 -1.17 -6.57
CA ILE A 12 -9.25 -1.89 -7.30
C ILE A 12 -7.95 -1.08 -7.35
N ILE A 13 -8.03 0.20 -7.70
CA ILE A 13 -6.86 1.10 -7.75
C ILE A 13 -6.21 1.17 -6.36
N VAL A 14 -7.01 1.28 -5.31
CA VAL A 14 -6.53 1.32 -3.92
C VAL A 14 -5.84 0.02 -3.52
N TYR A 15 -6.40 -1.14 -3.86
CA TYR A 15 -5.75 -2.43 -3.61
C TYR A 15 -4.42 -2.55 -4.36
N CYS A 16 -4.36 -2.10 -5.62
CA CYS A 16 -3.11 -2.04 -6.37
C CYS A 16 -2.07 -1.13 -5.70
N CYS A 17 -2.48 0.06 -5.24
CA CYS A 17 -1.60 1.00 -4.53
C CYS A 17 -1.10 0.43 -3.19
N LEU A 18 -1.96 -0.24 -2.44
CA LEU A 18 -1.58 -0.93 -1.19
C LEU A 18 -0.59 -2.07 -1.45
N LEU A 19 -0.84 -2.87 -2.49
CA LEU A 19 0.06 -3.93 -2.91
C LEU A 19 1.44 -3.38 -3.30
N LEU A 20 1.46 -2.31 -4.11
CA LEU A 20 2.67 -1.59 -4.50
C LEU A 20 3.41 -1.03 -3.28
N ALA A 21 2.72 -0.31 -2.39
CA ALA A 21 3.30 0.25 -1.18
C ALA A 21 3.86 -0.85 -0.26
N HIS A 22 3.21 -2.02 -0.21
CA HIS A 22 3.69 -3.14 0.58
C HIS A 22 4.92 -3.82 -0.04
N LEU A 23 4.94 -4.01 -1.36
CA LEU A 23 6.02 -4.69 -2.09
C LEU A 23 7.24 -3.79 -2.34
N TRP A 24 7.02 -2.49 -2.52
CA TRP A 24 8.06 -1.49 -2.80
C TRP A 24 9.27 -1.56 -1.86
N PRO A 25 9.11 -1.58 -0.53
CA PRO A 25 10.25 -1.62 0.38
C PRO A 25 11.03 -2.94 0.31
N PHE A 26 10.38 -4.06 -0.05
CA PHE A 26 11.09 -5.33 -0.29
C PHE A 26 11.87 -5.32 -1.61
N MET A 27 11.27 -4.75 -2.66
CA MET A 27 11.96 -4.56 -3.94
C MET A 27 13.16 -3.61 -3.80
N ALA A 28 12.99 -2.50 -3.08
CA ALA A 28 14.07 -1.55 -2.79
C ALA A 28 15.20 -2.20 -1.98
N GLN A 29 14.88 -2.99 -0.95
CA GLN A 29 15.89 -3.72 -0.18
C GLN A 29 16.68 -4.69 -1.07
N ARG A 30 16.00 -5.43 -1.95
CA ARG A 30 16.63 -6.40 -2.85
C ARG A 30 17.48 -5.73 -3.93
N TRP A 31 17.04 -4.57 -4.43
CA TRP A 31 17.82 -3.74 -5.36
C TRP A 31 19.12 -3.24 -4.73
N ILE A 32 19.06 -2.74 -3.49
CA ILE A 32 20.25 -2.26 -2.76
C ILE A 32 21.21 -3.42 -2.46
N ALA A 33 20.70 -4.61 -2.10
CA ALA A 33 21.52 -5.80 -1.91
C ALA A 33 22.29 -6.17 -3.18
N TYR A 34 21.60 -6.17 -4.32
CA TYR A 34 22.20 -6.47 -5.61
C TYR A 34 23.25 -5.43 -6.01
N SER A 35 22.95 -4.14 -5.85
CA SER A 35 23.90 -3.07 -6.22
C SER A 35 25.14 -3.02 -5.34
N GLN A 36 25.05 -3.47 -4.09
CA GLN A 36 26.17 -3.50 -3.15
C GLN A 36 26.88 -4.87 -3.09
N ASN A 37 26.41 -5.85 -3.87
CA ASN A 37 26.92 -7.23 -3.86
C ASN A 37 26.94 -7.87 -2.46
N ARG A 38 25.97 -7.48 -1.61
CA ARG A 38 25.83 -7.94 -0.23
C ARG A 38 24.62 -8.85 -0.08
N SER A 39 24.64 -9.68 0.96
CA SER A 39 23.50 -10.56 1.25
C SER A 39 22.28 -9.72 1.67
N VAL A 40 21.08 -10.10 1.21
CA VAL A 40 19.82 -9.41 1.54
C VAL A 40 19.56 -9.39 3.06
N GLN A 41 20.18 -10.32 3.81
CA GLN A 41 20.07 -10.44 5.26
C GLN A 41 20.86 -9.38 6.03
N GLU A 42 21.89 -8.77 5.42
CA GLU A 42 22.70 -7.72 6.04
C GLU A 42 22.03 -6.33 5.95
N ILE A 43 21.05 -6.16 5.07
CA ILE A 43 20.36 -4.88 4.91
C ILE A 43 19.23 -4.77 5.95
N PRO A 44 19.15 -3.67 6.71
CA PRO A 44 18.10 -3.47 7.72
C PRO A 44 16.72 -3.62 7.08
N ARG A 45 15.93 -4.55 7.63
CA ARG A 45 14.57 -4.79 7.14
C ARG A 45 13.71 -3.54 7.31
N PRO A 46 12.95 -3.14 6.29
CA PRO A 46 12.01 -2.04 6.42
C PRO A 46 10.98 -2.40 7.52
N ALA A 47 10.76 -1.46 8.45
CA ALA A 47 9.90 -1.68 9.60
C ALA A 47 8.45 -1.97 9.15
N LYS A 48 7.99 -3.22 9.34
CA LYS A 48 6.64 -3.69 8.98
C LYS A 48 5.51 -2.81 9.53
N ASN A 49 5.73 -2.15 10.66
CA ASN A 49 4.66 -1.47 11.40
C ASN A 49 4.17 -0.17 10.73
N LYS A 50 5.05 0.58 10.04
CA LYS A 50 4.65 1.87 9.42
C LYS A 50 3.71 1.69 8.23
N LEU A 51 3.82 0.58 7.49
CA LEU A 51 2.98 0.28 6.33
C LEU A 51 1.56 -0.11 6.75
N LEU A 52 1.42 -0.83 7.85
CA LEU A 52 0.12 -1.21 8.41
C LEU A 52 -0.65 0.02 8.90
N THR A 53 0.01 0.95 9.57
CA THR A 53 -0.62 2.20 10.02
C THR A 53 -1.10 3.06 8.85
N GLY A 54 -0.28 3.16 7.78
CA GLY A 54 -0.67 3.86 6.55
C GLY A 54 -1.87 3.20 5.85
N GLY A 55 -1.88 1.87 5.77
CA GLY A 55 -3.02 1.12 5.20
C GLY A 55 -4.30 1.27 6.02
N LEU A 56 -4.21 1.26 7.35
CA LEU A 56 -5.36 1.44 8.25
C LEU A 56 -5.94 2.86 8.18
N ALA A 57 -5.11 3.89 8.21
CA ALA A 57 -5.56 5.28 8.06
C ALA A 57 -6.27 5.51 6.71
N PHE A 58 -5.78 4.85 5.66
CA PHE A 58 -6.35 4.98 4.32
C PHE A 58 -7.67 4.19 4.16
N LEU A 59 -7.77 2.96 4.70
CA LEU A 59 -9.03 2.20 4.74
C LEU A 59 -10.12 2.96 5.50
N SER A 60 -9.75 3.62 6.59
CA SER A 60 -10.65 4.51 7.31
C SER A 60 -11.14 5.67 6.44
N GLY A 61 -10.27 6.27 5.62
CA GLY A 61 -10.64 7.35 4.69
C GLY A 61 -11.58 6.89 3.57
N VAL A 62 -11.34 5.72 2.97
CA VAL A 62 -12.22 5.14 1.94
C VAL A 62 -13.59 4.80 2.50
N LEU A 63 -13.64 4.21 3.72
CA LEU A 63 -14.90 3.94 4.41
C LEU A 63 -15.67 5.23 4.70
N TRP A 64 -14.96 6.29 5.11
CA TRP A 64 -15.56 7.58 5.41
C TRP A 64 -16.15 8.25 4.16
N ILE A 65 -15.42 8.24 3.04
CA ILE A 65 -15.89 8.73 1.75
C ILE A 65 -17.09 7.92 1.27
N TRP A 66 -17.05 6.59 1.42
CA TRP A 66 -18.18 5.73 1.05
C TRP A 66 -19.43 6.04 1.85
N LEU A 67 -19.31 6.20 3.18
CA LEU A 67 -20.42 6.60 4.03
C LEU A 67 -20.96 8.00 3.67
N TYR A 68 -20.07 8.95 3.36
CA TYR A 68 -20.44 10.31 2.99
C TYR A 68 -21.29 10.37 1.71
N PHE A 69 -20.96 9.58 0.68
CA PHE A 69 -21.73 9.55 -0.58
C PHE A 69 -22.91 8.58 -0.58
N ARG A 70 -23.03 7.74 0.46
CA ARG A 70 -24.18 6.86 0.66
C ARG A 70 -25.36 7.58 1.32
N HIS A 71 -25.10 8.71 1.98
CA HIS A 71 -26.11 9.56 2.61
C HIS A 71 -26.56 10.70 1.69
#